data_AF-A0A2D4RT15-F1
#
_entry.id   AF-A0A2D4RT15-F1
#
_cell.length_a   1.000
_cell.length_b   1.000
_cell.length_c   1.000
_cell.angle_alpha   90.00
_cell.angle_beta   90.00
_cell.angle_gamma   90.00
#
_symmetry.space_group_name_H-M   'P 1'
#
loop_
_entity.id
_entity.type
_entity.pdbx_description
1 polymer ?
#
loop_
_entity_poly.entity_id
_entity_poly.type
_entity_poly.pdbx_seq_one_letter_code
_entity_poly.pdbx_strand_id
1 'polypeptide(L)'
;MKIRTSRTAIWMATLLFSSTTLAYARGHEKMTLGQVTALIAEASTADEPSELQDGKSGDTNFPFIGNMKAIATVGEVDKMTGKALTGYPDGQAAWLQDDDTVRVAYQSESYATMGKQTYGWQMKSGVTFTGSHIHWIDYNRNQFANFLNNINATNTMVEGSGHLFYNIYNQFGEAVQPKAQGGTWGNQTLPNGTVVDFNDDHKLTEDDFFFESFCGAFYEPAHKYGKGIGLEDDVCITAEE
;
A
#
# COMPACT_ATOMS: atom_id res chain seq x y z
N MET A 1 29.30 40.02 50.48
CA MET A 1 28.03 39.39 50.02
C MET A 1 27.60 40.05 48.73
N LYS A 2 27.96 39.47 47.57
CA LYS A 2 27.50 39.89 46.24
C LYS A 2 27.27 38.61 45.45
N ILE A 3 26.00 38.31 45.18
CA ILE A 3 25.55 37.09 44.50
C ILE A 3 25.75 37.30 42.99
N ARG A 4 26.53 36.42 42.36
CA ARG A 4 26.63 36.30 40.91
C ARG A 4 25.45 35.45 40.42
N THR A 5 24.55 36.06 39.66
CA THR A 5 23.48 35.37 38.93
C THR A 5 24.06 34.67 37.70
N SER A 6 23.96 33.33 37.71
CA SER A 6 24.20 32.46 36.55
C SER A 6 23.08 32.65 35.52
N ARG A 7 23.42 32.95 34.27
CA ARG A 7 22.48 32.90 33.13
C ARG A 7 22.60 31.53 32.48
N THR A 8 21.68 30.64 32.79
CA THR A 8 21.49 29.38 32.05
C THR A 8 20.59 29.68 30.85
N ALA A 9 21.14 29.65 29.63
CA ALA A 9 20.37 29.72 28.40
C ALA A 9 19.83 28.31 28.08
N ILE A 10 18.51 28.14 28.15
CA ILE A 10 17.83 26.93 27.69
C ILE A 10 17.60 27.08 26.18
N TRP A 11 18.29 26.26 25.39
CA TRP A 11 17.98 26.07 23.98
C TRP A 11 16.75 25.15 23.87
N MET A 12 15.60 25.71 23.50
CA MET A 12 14.48 24.91 22.98
C MET A 12 14.77 24.57 21.53
N ALA A 13 15.02 23.30 21.24
CA ALA A 13 14.99 22.77 19.89
C ALA A 13 13.53 22.63 19.45
N THR A 14 13.09 23.53 18.58
CA THR A 14 11.78 23.43 17.92
C THR A 14 11.88 22.33 16.85
N LEU A 15 11.29 21.15 17.11
CA LEU A 15 11.01 20.18 16.04
C LEU A 15 9.95 20.78 15.12
N LEU A 16 10.38 21.26 13.96
CA LEU A 16 9.49 21.56 12.84
C LEU A 16 9.09 20.24 12.20
N PHE A 17 7.88 19.77 12.50
CA PHE A 17 7.22 18.78 11.66
C PHE A 17 6.90 19.45 10.32
N SER A 18 7.65 19.10 9.29
CA SER A 18 7.33 19.42 7.91
C SER A 18 6.04 18.68 7.54
N SER A 19 4.91 19.38 7.58
CA SER A 19 3.67 18.92 6.96
C SER A 19 3.87 18.91 5.45
N THR A 20 4.13 17.74 4.86
CA THR A 20 4.14 17.55 3.41
C THR A 20 2.74 17.84 2.87
N THR A 21 2.56 19.01 2.26
CA THR A 21 1.37 19.34 1.49
C THR A 21 1.43 18.59 0.17
N LEU A 22 0.80 17.41 0.10
CA LEU A 22 0.56 16.72 -1.16
C LEU A 22 -0.47 17.51 -1.98
N ALA A 23 -0.14 17.81 -3.23
CA ALA A 23 -1.03 18.46 -4.17
C ALA A 23 -2.18 17.49 -4.53
N TYR A 24 -3.43 17.87 -4.26
CA TYR A 24 -4.59 17.00 -4.49
C TYR A 24 -5.36 17.40 -5.74
N ALA A 25 -5.69 16.40 -6.58
CA ALA A 25 -6.56 16.56 -7.73
C ALA A 25 -7.98 16.94 -7.27
N ARG A 26 -8.42 18.15 -7.64
CA ARG A 26 -9.80 18.64 -7.77
C ARG A 26 -10.86 18.04 -6.82
N GLY A 27 -11.18 18.73 -5.73
CA GLY A 27 -12.56 18.88 -5.21
C GLY A 27 -13.34 17.65 -4.70
N HIS A 28 -12.78 16.43 -4.75
CA HIS A 28 -13.45 15.24 -4.19
C HIS A 28 -13.23 15.13 -2.68
N GLU A 29 -14.29 14.80 -1.96
CA GLU A 29 -14.25 14.52 -0.52
C GLU A 29 -13.32 13.32 -0.24
N LYS A 30 -12.47 13.43 0.78
CA LYS A 30 -11.59 12.31 1.18
C LYS A 30 -12.45 11.23 1.83
N MET A 31 -12.62 10.11 1.12
CA MET A 31 -13.27 8.93 1.67
C MET A 31 -12.27 8.15 2.52
N THR A 32 -12.67 7.83 3.74
CA THR A 32 -11.85 7.00 4.63
C THR A 32 -11.97 5.53 4.26
N LEU A 33 -10.93 4.73 4.55
CA LEU A 33 -10.94 3.28 4.31
C LEU A 33 -12.25 2.63 4.76
N GLY A 34 -12.89 1.92 3.84
CA GLY A 34 -14.11 1.16 4.07
C GLY A 34 -15.39 2.01 4.16
N GLN A 35 -15.34 3.27 3.74
CA GLN A 35 -16.50 4.16 3.76
C GLN A 35 -17.36 4.00 2.50
N VAL A 36 -16.74 3.64 1.38
CA VAL A 36 -17.42 3.37 0.12
C VAL A 36 -18.09 2.00 0.21
N THR A 37 -19.41 1.97 -0.02
CA THR A 37 -20.21 0.73 -0.05
C THR A 37 -20.61 0.33 -1.47
N ALA A 38 -20.30 1.17 -2.47
CA ALA A 38 -20.52 0.85 -3.87
C ALA A 38 -19.66 -0.35 -4.29
N LEU A 39 -20.20 -1.19 -5.16
CA LEU A 39 -19.51 -2.38 -5.68
C LEU A 39 -18.90 -2.07 -7.04
N ILE A 40 -17.73 -2.67 -7.32
CA ILE A 40 -17.22 -2.75 -8.68
C ILE A 40 -18.22 -3.57 -9.50
N ALA A 41 -18.47 -3.14 -10.73
CA ALA A 41 -19.39 -3.83 -11.64
C ALA A 41 -18.95 -5.28 -11.90
N GLU A 42 -19.91 -6.16 -12.19
CA GLU A 42 -19.62 -7.41 -12.87
C GLU A 42 -18.84 -7.13 -14.17
N ALA A 43 -17.83 -7.95 -14.43
CA ALA A 43 -16.85 -7.67 -15.47
C ALA A 43 -17.50 -7.61 -16.86
N SER A 44 -17.33 -6.48 -17.54
CA SER A 44 -17.81 -6.23 -18.92
C SER A 44 -19.33 -6.25 -19.11
N THR A 45 -20.13 -6.06 -18.06
CA THR A 45 -21.60 -6.14 -18.16
C THR A 45 -22.34 -4.81 -18.04
N ALA A 46 -21.64 -3.69 -17.81
CA ALA A 46 -22.30 -2.39 -17.74
C ALA A 46 -22.87 -1.98 -19.12
N ASP A 47 -24.17 -2.17 -19.33
CA ASP A 47 -24.87 -1.92 -20.59
C ASP A 47 -25.93 -0.80 -20.47
N GLU A 48 -26.21 -0.33 -19.25
CA GLU A 48 -27.15 0.77 -19.01
C GLU A 48 -26.45 2.04 -18.48
N PRO A 49 -26.89 3.25 -18.89
CA PRO A 49 -26.30 4.51 -18.41
C PRO A 49 -26.32 4.70 -16.88
N SER A 50 -27.22 4.01 -16.17
CA SER A 50 -27.25 4.02 -14.70
C SER A 50 -26.02 3.38 -14.05
N GLU A 51 -25.35 2.47 -14.75
CA GLU A 51 -24.21 1.68 -14.26
C GLU A 51 -22.87 2.38 -14.53
N LEU A 52 -22.91 3.45 -15.32
CA LEU A 52 -21.74 4.25 -15.71
C LEU A 52 -21.62 5.54 -14.87
N GLN A 53 -22.23 5.57 -13.67
CA GLN A 53 -22.22 6.74 -12.80
C GLN A 53 -21.07 6.68 -11.80
N ASP A 54 -20.21 7.69 -11.83
CA ASP A 54 -19.11 7.85 -10.89
C ASP A 54 -19.57 7.75 -9.43
N GLY A 55 -18.84 6.98 -8.62
CA GLY A 55 -19.09 6.82 -7.19
C GLY A 55 -20.32 5.98 -6.84
N LYS A 56 -20.94 5.30 -7.82
CA LYS A 56 -22.03 4.34 -7.61
C LYS A 56 -21.60 2.95 -8.05
N SER A 57 -22.37 1.95 -7.61
CA SER A 57 -22.22 0.60 -8.16
C SER A 57 -22.58 0.59 -9.65
N GLY A 58 -21.87 -0.22 -10.42
CA GLY A 58 -22.29 -0.58 -11.78
C GLY A 58 -23.32 -1.70 -11.77
N ASP A 59 -23.25 -2.61 -12.73
CA ASP A 59 -24.02 -3.85 -12.71
C ASP A 59 -23.55 -4.74 -11.54
N THR A 60 -24.46 -5.06 -10.62
CA THR A 60 -24.17 -5.91 -9.45
C THR A 60 -24.91 -7.24 -9.49
N ASN A 61 -25.45 -7.64 -10.63
CA ASN A 61 -26.22 -8.88 -10.79
C ASN A 61 -25.32 -10.13 -10.92
N PHE A 62 -24.36 -10.27 -10.01
CA PHE A 62 -23.38 -11.36 -10.04
C PHE A 62 -24.08 -12.74 -10.07
N PRO A 63 -23.73 -13.63 -11.02
CA PRO A 63 -24.49 -14.85 -11.29
C PRO A 63 -24.49 -15.87 -10.14
N PHE A 64 -23.50 -15.80 -9.25
CA PHE A 64 -23.30 -16.78 -8.18
C PHE A 64 -23.16 -16.17 -6.78
N ILE A 65 -23.31 -14.84 -6.64
CA ILE A 65 -23.07 -14.13 -5.37
C ILE A 65 -24.20 -13.13 -5.12
N GLY A 66 -25.03 -13.38 -4.09
CA GLY A 66 -26.18 -12.51 -3.78
C GLY A 66 -25.92 -11.39 -2.76
N ASN A 67 -24.87 -11.51 -1.93
CA ASN A 67 -24.64 -10.62 -0.78
C ASN A 67 -23.21 -10.06 -0.77
N MET A 68 -22.76 -9.50 -1.90
CA MET A 68 -21.44 -8.87 -1.96
C MET A 68 -21.45 -7.53 -1.20
N LYS A 69 -20.40 -7.28 -0.42
CA LYS A 69 -20.16 -6.00 0.25
C LYS A 69 -18.71 -5.58 0.00
N ALA A 70 -18.50 -4.31 -0.35
CA ALA A 70 -17.17 -3.74 -0.46
C ALA A 70 -16.50 -3.71 0.92
N ILE A 71 -15.21 -4.08 0.97
CA ILE A 71 -14.40 -3.95 2.19
C ILE A 71 -13.42 -2.77 2.12
N ALA A 72 -12.95 -2.44 0.92
CA ALA A 72 -12.15 -1.27 0.61
C ALA A 72 -12.25 -0.94 -0.89
N THR A 73 -11.95 0.29 -1.27
CA THR A 73 -11.88 0.73 -2.67
C THR A 73 -10.62 1.56 -2.92
N VAL A 74 -10.08 1.50 -4.15
CA VAL A 74 -8.94 2.33 -4.57
C VAL A 74 -9.17 3.81 -4.24
N GLY A 75 -8.13 4.47 -3.73
CA GLY A 75 -8.17 5.89 -3.38
C GLY A 75 -8.76 6.20 -2.01
N GLU A 76 -9.38 5.25 -1.31
CA GLU A 76 -9.76 5.43 0.09
C GLU A 76 -8.53 5.60 0.97
N VAL A 77 -8.67 6.42 2.01
CA VAL A 77 -7.55 6.93 2.81
C VAL A 77 -7.61 6.39 4.23
N ASP A 78 -6.48 5.91 4.73
CA ASP A 78 -6.35 5.54 6.13
C ASP A 78 -6.44 6.78 7.03
N LYS A 79 -7.26 6.69 8.09
CA LYS A 79 -7.56 7.83 8.97
C LYS A 79 -6.34 8.32 9.75
N MET A 80 -5.40 7.42 10.03
CA MET A 80 -4.25 7.71 10.90
C MET A 80 -3.06 8.24 10.12
N THR A 81 -2.73 7.59 9.00
CA THR A 81 -1.56 7.91 8.17
C THR A 81 -1.89 8.92 7.08
N GLY A 82 -3.15 9.06 6.69
CA GLY A 82 -3.56 9.91 5.57
C GLY A 82 -3.12 9.37 4.19
N LYS A 83 -2.61 8.14 4.13
CA LYS A 83 -2.19 7.48 2.89
C LYS A 83 -3.36 6.76 2.23
N ALA A 84 -3.45 6.87 0.91
CA ALA A 84 -4.47 6.19 0.12
C ALA A 84 -4.07 4.74 -0.22
N LEU A 85 -5.07 3.88 -0.43
CA LEU A 85 -4.88 2.70 -1.25
C LEU A 85 -4.58 3.13 -2.69
N THR A 86 -3.45 2.68 -3.20
CA THR A 86 -2.96 3.03 -4.54
C THR A 86 -3.37 1.96 -5.54
N GLY A 87 -3.25 2.24 -6.84
CA GLY A 87 -3.37 1.27 -7.93
C GLY A 87 -4.71 0.52 -8.02
N TYR A 88 -4.90 -0.23 -9.10
CA TYR A 88 -6.06 -1.10 -9.22
C TYR A 88 -5.85 -2.36 -8.37
N PRO A 89 -6.87 -2.86 -7.65
CA PRO A 89 -6.74 -4.12 -6.93
C PRO A 89 -6.55 -5.25 -7.94
N ASP A 90 -5.42 -5.96 -7.83
CA ASP A 90 -5.01 -7.02 -8.77
C ASP A 90 -4.70 -8.35 -8.05
N GLY A 91 -4.65 -8.32 -6.72
CA GLY A 91 -4.48 -9.50 -5.88
C GLY A 91 -4.90 -9.23 -4.45
N GLN A 92 -5.41 -10.26 -3.79
CA GLN A 92 -5.78 -10.18 -2.38
C GLN A 92 -5.54 -11.50 -1.65
N ALA A 93 -5.20 -11.38 -0.38
CA ALA A 93 -5.12 -12.49 0.56
C ALA A 93 -5.63 -12.02 1.93
N ALA A 94 -6.07 -12.95 2.77
CA ALA A 94 -6.48 -12.63 4.13
C ALA A 94 -6.04 -13.71 5.10
N TRP A 95 -5.63 -13.31 6.29
CA TRP A 95 -5.23 -14.19 7.39
C TRP A 95 -5.51 -13.56 8.74
N LEU A 96 -5.39 -14.35 9.81
CA LEU A 96 -5.40 -13.83 11.17
C LEU A 96 -4.01 -13.26 11.47
N GLN A 97 -3.93 -11.96 11.71
CA GLN A 97 -2.70 -11.32 12.17
C GLN A 97 -2.44 -11.66 13.64
N ASP A 98 -3.51 -11.74 14.42
CA ASP A 98 -3.56 -12.21 15.79
C ASP A 98 -4.98 -12.72 16.11
N ASP A 99 -5.28 -12.97 17.39
CA ASP A 99 -6.57 -13.51 17.82
C ASP A 99 -7.75 -12.55 17.57
N ASP A 100 -7.49 -11.24 17.48
CA ASP A 100 -8.51 -10.20 17.40
C ASP A 100 -8.54 -9.48 16.04
N THR A 101 -7.54 -9.73 15.18
CA THR A 101 -7.32 -8.97 13.94
C THR A 101 -7.30 -9.87 12.71
N VAL A 102 -8.13 -9.55 11.71
CA VAL A 102 -8.02 -10.08 10.35
C VAL A 102 -7.22 -9.09 9.52
N ARG A 103 -6.10 -9.53 8.97
CA ARG A 103 -5.33 -8.77 7.98
C ARG A 103 -5.74 -9.15 6.59
N VAL A 104 -6.04 -8.16 5.76
CA VAL A 104 -6.23 -8.32 4.32
C VAL A 104 -5.06 -7.66 3.60
N ALA A 105 -4.32 -8.44 2.81
CA ALA A 105 -3.40 -7.90 1.84
C ALA A 105 -4.19 -7.42 0.61
N TYR A 106 -3.96 -6.17 0.23
CA TYR A 106 -4.43 -5.55 -1.00
C TYR A 106 -3.19 -5.31 -1.86
N GLN A 107 -3.02 -6.13 -2.90
CA GLN A 107 -1.99 -5.90 -3.89
C GLN A 107 -2.56 -4.98 -4.96
N SER A 108 -1.88 -3.85 -5.16
CA SER A 108 -2.25 -2.87 -6.14
C SER A 108 -1.37 -2.96 -7.38
N GLU A 109 -1.97 -2.80 -8.55
CA GLU A 109 -1.29 -2.65 -9.81
C GLU A 109 -1.20 -1.16 -10.23
N SER A 110 0.02 -0.69 -10.48
CA SER A 110 0.33 0.64 -11.00
C SER A 110 1.70 0.66 -11.67
N TYR A 111 1.71 0.99 -12.97
CA TYR A 111 2.90 0.95 -13.81
C TYR A 111 3.75 2.23 -13.79
N ALA A 112 3.73 2.98 -12.68
CA ALA A 112 4.53 4.18 -12.46
C ALA A 112 4.59 5.15 -13.66
N THR A 113 5.74 5.25 -14.33
CA THR A 113 5.99 6.19 -15.44
C THR A 113 5.33 5.78 -16.75
N MET A 114 4.85 4.55 -16.88
CA MET A 114 3.98 4.12 -17.98
C MET A 114 2.50 4.50 -17.75
N GLY A 115 2.18 5.09 -16.60
CA GLY A 115 0.84 5.54 -16.24
C GLY A 115 0.86 6.74 -15.31
N LYS A 116 0.65 6.50 -14.01
CA LYS A 116 0.77 7.52 -12.96
C LYS A 116 1.58 6.96 -11.80
N GLN A 117 2.59 7.71 -11.38
CA GLN A 117 3.33 7.43 -10.15
C GLN A 117 2.39 7.53 -8.94
N THR A 118 2.54 6.58 -8.04
CA THR A 118 1.95 6.59 -6.70
C THR A 118 2.90 7.34 -5.75
N TYR A 119 2.48 7.55 -4.50
CA TYR A 119 3.39 8.12 -3.51
C TYR A 119 4.50 7.13 -3.15
N GLY A 120 5.67 7.63 -2.77
CA GLY A 120 6.79 6.79 -2.39
C GLY A 120 6.58 5.88 -1.18
N TRP A 121 6.94 4.61 -1.34
CA TRP A 121 7.07 3.62 -0.29
C TRP A 121 8.54 3.46 0.08
N GLN A 122 8.90 4.04 1.22
CA GLN A 122 10.27 3.99 1.74
C GLN A 122 10.55 2.66 2.46
N MET A 123 11.63 1.99 2.05
CA MET A 123 12.17 0.80 2.72
C MET A 123 13.08 1.20 3.89
N LYS A 124 13.45 0.22 4.71
CA LYS A 124 14.36 0.39 5.85
C LYS A 124 15.75 0.91 5.47
N SER A 125 16.24 0.58 4.28
CA SER A 125 17.51 1.11 3.73
C SER A 125 17.42 2.58 3.32
N GLY A 126 16.21 3.15 3.31
CA GLY A 126 15.95 4.52 2.88
C GLY A 126 15.63 4.66 1.39
N VAL A 127 15.80 3.59 0.59
CA VAL A 127 15.36 3.58 -0.82
C VAL A 127 13.85 3.74 -0.89
N THR A 128 13.38 4.40 -1.94
CA THR A 128 11.97 4.73 -2.17
C THR A 128 11.46 4.13 -3.48
N PHE A 129 10.24 3.61 -3.45
CA PHE A 129 9.59 3.00 -4.59
C PHE A 129 8.23 3.63 -4.86
N THR A 130 7.94 3.94 -6.12
CA THR A 130 6.59 4.26 -6.61
C THR A 130 6.00 3.06 -7.38
N GLY A 131 4.82 3.24 -7.97
CA GLY A 131 4.09 2.22 -8.72
C GLY A 131 3.27 1.32 -7.82
N SER A 132 3.32 0.02 -8.09
CA SER A 132 2.57 -1.01 -7.37
C SER A 132 2.98 -1.09 -5.90
N HIS A 133 2.02 -1.32 -5.01
CA HIS A 133 2.22 -1.52 -3.58
C HIS A 133 1.49 -2.79 -3.12
N ILE A 134 1.99 -3.45 -2.08
CA ILE A 134 1.20 -4.41 -1.31
C ILE A 134 0.83 -3.76 0.02
N HIS A 135 -0.43 -3.35 0.11
CA HIS A 135 -1.00 -2.78 1.32
C HIS A 135 -1.46 -3.92 2.24
N TRP A 136 -1.40 -3.71 3.54
CA TRP A 136 -2.24 -4.45 4.50
C TRP A 136 -3.34 -3.54 5.00
N ILE A 137 -4.51 -4.11 5.25
CA ILE A 137 -5.63 -3.48 5.93
C ILE A 137 -6.04 -4.39 7.06
N ASP A 138 -5.99 -3.88 8.28
CA ASP A 138 -6.35 -4.63 9.47
C ASP A 138 -7.79 -4.30 9.87
N TYR A 139 -8.55 -5.36 10.15
CA TYR A 139 -9.92 -5.27 10.58
C TYR A 139 -10.15 -6.02 11.88
N ASN A 140 -11.03 -5.47 12.72
CA ASN A 140 -11.48 -6.15 13.91
C ASN A 140 -12.21 -7.46 13.57
N ARG A 141 -11.65 -8.59 14.00
CA ARG A 141 -12.10 -9.95 13.63
C ARG A 141 -13.56 -10.21 13.96
N ASN A 142 -14.01 -9.82 15.15
CA ASN A 142 -15.39 -10.07 15.59
C ASN A 142 -16.40 -9.29 14.74
N GLN A 143 -16.08 -8.04 14.42
CA GLN A 143 -16.92 -7.23 13.54
C GLN A 143 -16.88 -7.74 12.09
N PHE A 144 -15.71 -8.14 11.61
CA PHE A 144 -15.52 -8.72 10.28
C PHE A 144 -16.33 -10.02 10.11
N ALA A 145 -16.30 -10.91 11.10
CA ALA A 145 -17.09 -12.15 11.09
C ALA A 145 -18.60 -11.91 11.04
N ASN A 146 -19.08 -10.79 11.58
CA ASN A 146 -20.49 -10.40 11.56
C ASN A 146 -20.85 -9.48 10.38
N PHE A 147 -19.89 -9.16 9.50
CA PHE A 147 -20.05 -8.08 8.50
C PHE A 147 -21.17 -8.33 7.50
N LEU A 148 -21.36 -9.59 7.08
CA LEU A 148 -22.41 -9.98 6.14
C LEU A 148 -23.82 -9.96 6.77
N ASN A 149 -23.93 -9.88 8.10
CA ASN A 149 -25.20 -9.90 8.83
C ASN A 149 -25.65 -8.51 9.29
N ASN A 150 -24.99 -7.45 8.82
CA ASN A 150 -25.35 -6.07 9.15
C ASN A 150 -25.26 -5.15 7.92
N ILE A 151 -25.81 -3.94 8.05
CA ILE A 151 -25.86 -2.93 6.98
C ILE A 151 -24.74 -1.89 7.08
N ASN A 152 -23.82 -2.02 8.03
CA ASN A 152 -22.77 -1.04 8.25
C ASN A 152 -21.72 -1.13 7.14
N ALA A 153 -21.06 -0.01 6.87
CA ALA A 153 -19.84 0.05 6.08
C ALA A 153 -18.63 -0.46 6.91
N THR A 154 -17.56 -0.87 6.22
CA THR A 154 -16.38 -1.48 6.85
C THR A 154 -15.52 -0.49 7.63
N ASN A 155 -15.65 0.81 7.38
CA ASN A 155 -14.89 1.86 8.09
C ASN A 155 -15.04 1.86 9.62
N THR A 156 -16.07 1.19 10.15
CA THR A 156 -16.32 1.01 11.59
C THR A 156 -15.48 -0.11 12.22
N MET A 157 -14.98 -1.04 11.40
CA MET A 157 -14.15 -2.17 11.83
C MET A 157 -12.70 -2.08 11.35
N VAL A 158 -12.33 -1.07 10.54
CA VAL A 158 -10.93 -0.82 10.15
C VAL A 158 -10.12 -0.37 11.36
N GLU A 159 -9.01 -1.05 11.61
CA GLU A 159 -8.05 -0.74 12.68
C GLU A 159 -6.84 0.02 12.14
N GLY A 160 -6.49 -0.17 10.88
CA GLY A 160 -5.50 0.64 10.17
C GLY A 160 -5.10 0.04 8.83
N SER A 161 -4.19 0.74 8.13
CA SER A 161 -3.50 0.19 6.96
C SER A 161 -2.04 0.62 6.89
N GLY A 162 -1.29 -0.05 6.02
CA GLY A 162 0.10 0.27 5.73
C GLY A 162 0.63 -0.64 4.64
N HIS A 163 1.94 -0.86 4.61
CA HIS A 163 2.58 -1.70 3.61
C HIS A 163 3.14 -3.00 4.19
N LEU A 164 3.08 -4.09 3.42
CA LEU A 164 3.31 -5.45 3.90
C LEU A 164 4.78 -5.75 4.26
N PHE A 165 5.73 -5.12 3.57
CA PHE A 165 7.16 -5.32 3.81
C PHE A 165 7.92 -4.00 3.97
N TYR A 166 9.19 -4.10 4.36
CA TYR A 166 10.06 -2.94 4.57
C TYR A 166 11.53 -3.21 4.29
N ASN A 167 11.87 -4.45 3.94
CA ASN A 167 13.19 -4.82 3.41
C ASN A 167 12.95 -5.43 2.03
N ILE A 168 13.85 -5.15 1.10
CA ILE A 168 13.78 -5.69 -0.24
C ILE A 168 15.18 -6.01 -0.75
N TYR A 169 15.28 -7.11 -1.49
CA TYR A 169 16.52 -7.60 -2.06
C TYR A 169 16.37 -7.66 -3.57
N ASN A 170 17.41 -7.24 -4.28
CA ASN A 170 17.44 -7.27 -5.75
C ASN A 170 17.68 -8.71 -6.27
N GLN A 171 17.75 -8.86 -7.60
CA GLN A 171 18.00 -10.13 -8.28
C GLN A 171 19.36 -10.77 -7.93
N PHE A 172 20.28 -10.04 -7.30
CA PHE A 172 21.58 -10.52 -6.85
C PHE A 172 21.60 -10.93 -5.36
N GLY A 173 20.47 -10.80 -4.67
CA GLY A 173 20.34 -11.09 -3.23
C GLY A 173 20.88 -9.98 -2.33
N GLU A 174 21.07 -8.77 -2.86
CA GLU A 174 21.59 -7.62 -2.13
C GLU A 174 20.45 -6.71 -1.68
N ALA A 175 20.52 -6.20 -0.45
CA ALA A 175 19.54 -5.24 0.06
C ALA A 175 19.59 -3.96 -0.77
N VAL A 176 18.46 -3.58 -1.37
CA VAL A 176 18.40 -2.42 -2.27
C VAL A 176 18.70 -1.15 -1.49
N GLN A 177 19.63 -0.35 -2.00
CA GLN A 177 20.00 0.97 -1.46
C GLN A 177 19.39 2.09 -2.29
N PRO A 178 19.34 3.34 -1.79
CA PRO A 178 18.95 4.49 -2.61
C PRO A 178 19.76 4.55 -3.91
N LYS A 179 19.15 5.03 -5.00
CA LYS A 179 19.80 5.10 -6.32
C LYS A 179 21.05 5.99 -6.27
N ALA A 180 20.98 7.08 -5.51
CA ALA A 180 22.11 7.98 -5.26
C ALA A 180 23.31 7.33 -4.55
N GLN A 181 23.11 6.16 -3.92
CA GLN A 181 24.16 5.37 -3.25
C GLN A 181 24.61 4.16 -4.09
N GLY A 182 24.18 4.08 -5.35
CA GLY A 182 24.51 2.98 -6.25
C GLY A 182 23.61 1.76 -6.09
N GLY A 183 22.41 1.91 -5.52
CA GLY A 183 21.41 0.85 -5.50
C GLY A 183 21.02 0.38 -6.90
N THR A 184 20.59 -0.87 -7.01
CA THR A 184 20.18 -1.51 -8.25
C THR A 184 18.83 -2.19 -8.07
N TRP A 185 18.00 -2.14 -9.13
CA TRP A 185 16.68 -2.74 -9.15
C TRP A 185 16.40 -3.48 -10.47
N GLY A 186 15.56 -4.52 -10.41
CA GLY A 186 15.34 -5.52 -11.45
C GLY A 186 15.11 -4.94 -12.84
N ASN A 187 14.08 -4.10 -12.99
CA ASN A 187 13.68 -3.49 -14.25
C ASN A 187 14.68 -2.45 -14.83
N GLN A 188 15.76 -2.14 -14.11
CA GLN A 188 16.79 -1.20 -14.55
C GLN A 188 18.20 -1.78 -14.50
N THR A 189 18.38 -3.08 -14.27
CA THR A 189 19.73 -3.63 -14.06
C THR A 189 19.98 -4.86 -14.91
N LEU A 190 20.99 -4.78 -15.77
CA LEU A 190 21.45 -5.90 -16.59
C LEU A 190 22.06 -7.02 -15.74
N PRO A 191 22.18 -8.26 -16.25
CA PRO A 191 22.76 -9.38 -15.50
C PRO A 191 24.19 -9.18 -14.99
N ASN A 192 24.92 -8.20 -15.54
CA ASN A 192 26.27 -7.82 -15.10
C ASN A 192 26.30 -6.69 -14.06
N GLY A 193 25.13 -6.26 -13.55
CA GLY A 193 25.00 -5.17 -12.58
C GLY A 193 25.00 -3.76 -13.19
N THR A 194 25.08 -3.62 -14.52
CA THR A 194 25.01 -2.31 -15.17
C THR A 194 23.58 -1.76 -15.09
N VAL A 195 23.44 -0.55 -14.53
CA VAL A 195 22.17 0.19 -14.47
C VAL A 195 21.87 0.81 -15.83
N VAL A 196 20.63 0.68 -16.28
CA VAL A 196 20.06 1.29 -17.48
C VAL A 196 19.01 2.30 -17.06
N ASP A 197 19.30 3.58 -17.29
CA ASP A 197 18.36 4.65 -17.00
C ASP A 197 17.16 4.62 -17.95
N PHE A 198 16.00 5.01 -17.43
CA PHE A 198 14.83 5.27 -18.25
C PHE A 198 15.10 6.42 -19.23
N ASN A 199 14.45 6.35 -20.40
CA ASN A 199 14.45 7.47 -21.32
C ASN A 199 13.76 8.70 -20.69
N ASP A 200 13.89 9.86 -21.34
CA ASP A 200 13.40 11.13 -20.79
C ASP A 200 11.90 11.13 -20.47
N ASP A 201 11.09 10.40 -21.23
CA ASP A 201 9.63 10.32 -21.05
C ASP A 201 9.22 9.45 -19.85
N HIS A 202 10.11 8.56 -19.39
CA HIS A 202 9.84 7.60 -18.33
C HIS A 202 10.70 7.84 -17.07
N LYS A 203 11.26 9.05 -16.92
CA LYS A 203 12.01 9.41 -15.72
C LYS A 203 11.10 9.52 -14.50
N LEU A 204 11.55 8.91 -13.41
CA LEU A 204 10.92 9.08 -12.10
C LEU A 204 11.12 10.51 -11.60
N THR A 205 10.10 11.04 -10.92
CA THR A 205 10.11 12.42 -10.45
C THR A 205 10.47 12.55 -8.98
N GLU A 206 10.13 11.56 -8.17
CA GLU A 206 10.27 11.63 -6.71
C GLU A 206 11.03 10.43 -6.13
N ASP A 207 10.80 9.23 -6.67
CA ASP A 207 11.31 7.96 -6.11
C ASP A 207 12.59 7.44 -6.79
N ASP A 208 13.31 6.57 -6.09
CA ASP A 208 14.55 5.94 -6.59
C ASP A 208 14.26 4.92 -7.71
N PHE A 209 13.25 4.09 -7.50
CA PHE A 209 12.83 2.98 -8.36
C PHE A 209 11.30 2.85 -8.38
N PHE A 210 10.76 1.85 -9.08
CA PHE A 210 9.35 1.50 -9.01
C PHE A 210 9.10 0.01 -9.14
N PHE A 211 7.97 -0.43 -8.60
CA PHE A 211 7.41 -1.76 -8.79
C PHE A 211 6.35 -1.72 -9.90
N GLU A 212 6.39 -2.67 -10.84
CA GLU A 212 5.42 -2.76 -11.94
C GLU A 212 4.16 -3.50 -11.51
N SER A 213 4.31 -4.76 -11.11
CA SER A 213 3.24 -5.61 -10.64
C SER A 213 3.77 -6.56 -9.57
N PHE A 214 2.85 -7.11 -8.79
CA PHE A 214 3.11 -8.17 -7.83
C PHE A 214 2.18 -9.37 -8.11
N CYS A 215 1.74 -9.52 -9.36
CA CYS A 215 0.97 -10.68 -9.78
C CYS A 215 1.79 -11.95 -9.48
N GLY A 216 1.12 -12.96 -8.91
CA GLY A 216 1.79 -14.18 -8.46
C GLY A 216 2.67 -14.04 -7.21
N ALA A 217 2.70 -12.88 -6.54
CA ALA A 217 3.41 -12.75 -5.28
C ALA A 217 2.84 -13.70 -4.21
N PHE A 218 3.74 -14.21 -3.37
CA PHE A 218 3.42 -15.17 -2.31
C PHE A 218 3.96 -14.68 -0.98
N TYR A 219 3.10 -14.65 0.04
CA TYR A 219 3.49 -14.33 1.41
C TYR A 219 3.62 -15.62 2.22
N GLU A 220 4.81 -15.86 2.77
CA GLU A 220 5.12 -16.98 3.65
C GLU A 220 5.48 -16.45 5.05
N PRO A 221 4.60 -16.65 6.04
CA PRO A 221 4.90 -16.32 7.42
C PRO A 221 6.09 -17.13 7.97
N ALA A 222 6.88 -16.50 8.83
CA ALA A 222 7.93 -17.17 9.60
C ALA A 222 7.35 -18.36 10.38
N HIS A 223 8.13 -19.44 10.45
CA HIS A 223 7.82 -20.61 11.27
C HIS A 223 6.43 -21.24 11.04
N LYS A 224 5.83 -21.04 9.86
CA LYS A 224 4.52 -21.62 9.48
C LYS A 224 4.42 -23.14 9.74
N TYR A 225 5.53 -23.87 9.58
CA TYR A 225 5.62 -25.31 9.82
C TYR A 225 6.31 -25.68 11.15
N GLY A 226 6.54 -24.70 12.02
CA GLY A 226 7.29 -24.85 13.27
C GLY A 226 8.71 -24.27 13.20
N LYS A 227 9.25 -23.88 14.35
CA LYS A 227 10.58 -23.28 14.47
C LYS A 227 11.67 -24.23 13.95
N GLY A 228 12.60 -23.72 13.14
CA GLY A 228 13.66 -24.51 12.52
C GLY A 228 13.20 -25.33 11.30
N ILE A 229 11.96 -25.17 10.83
CA ILE A 229 11.43 -25.81 9.62
C ILE A 229 10.85 -24.72 8.71
N GLY A 230 11.41 -24.55 7.51
CA GLY A 230 10.98 -23.52 6.56
C GLY A 230 11.76 -22.21 6.72
N LEU A 231 11.04 -21.08 6.72
CA LEU A 231 11.63 -19.74 6.80
C LEU A 231 11.64 -19.22 8.25
N GLU A 232 12.71 -18.52 8.61
CA GLU A 232 12.88 -17.86 9.92
C GLU A 232 12.26 -16.46 9.98
N ASP A 233 12.07 -15.84 8.82
CA ASP A 233 11.49 -14.51 8.65
C ASP A 233 10.17 -14.61 7.86
N ASP A 234 9.31 -13.60 8.02
CA ASP A 234 8.18 -13.38 7.12
C ASP A 234 8.73 -12.93 5.76
N VAL A 235 8.39 -13.65 4.69
CA VAL A 235 8.91 -13.38 3.35
C VAL A 235 7.78 -13.15 2.37
N CYS A 236 7.86 -12.04 1.64
CA CYS A 236 7.11 -11.84 0.42
C CYS A 236 8.02 -12.23 -0.76
N ILE A 237 7.61 -13.26 -1.50
CA ILE A 237 8.27 -13.71 -2.72
C ILE A 237 7.51 -13.08 -3.89
N THR A 238 8.16 -12.21 -4.63
CA THR A 238 7.57 -11.53 -5.79
C THR A 238 8.01 -12.28 -7.04
N ALA A 239 7.08 -13.01 -7.66
CA ALA A 239 7.36 -13.87 -8.82
C ALA A 239 7.47 -13.08 -10.14
N GLU A 240 6.89 -11.89 -10.16
CA GLU A 240 7.00 -10.91 -11.23
C GLU A 240 7.81 -9.73 -10.69
N GLU A 241 8.97 -9.46 -11.32
CA GLU A 241 9.63 -8.16 -11.59
C GLU A 241 10.79 -8.34 -12.58
#